data_AF-A0A7Y9GF26-F1
#
_entry.id   AF-A0A7Y9GF26-F1
#
_cell.length_a   1.000
_cell.length_b   1.000
_cell.length_c   1.000
_cell.angle_alpha   90.00
_cell.angle_beta   90.00
_cell.angle_gamma   90.00
#
_symmetry.space_group_name_H-M   'P 1'
#
loop_
_entity.id
_entity.type
_entity.pdbx_description
1 polymer ?
#
loop_
_entity_poly.entity_id
_entity_poly.type
_entity_poly.pdbx_seq_one_letter_code
_entity_poly.pdbx_strand_id
1 'polypeptide(L)'
;MWPDSVFTVTKFDRFARNMAEANQILTDLSDRGVLFGLGGSVYDWNDPFGRLFLQTLAMVAEFEANLGHLRTREGMALARRNGKLKGKQPKLPEPARRSIRRRYAEGEVSLADLATEYSVGRSTIHRIIHGPPTEPR
;
A
#
# COMPACT_ATOMS: atom_id res chain seq x y z
N MET A 1 35.07 -3.71 -5.00
CA MET A 1 34.74 -4.07 -6.40
C MET A 1 34.56 -5.58 -6.42
N TRP A 2 33.48 -6.08 -7.02
CA TRP A 2 33.10 -7.52 -6.98
C TRP A 2 33.12 -8.12 -8.40
N PRO A 3 34.23 -8.02 -9.15
CA PRO A 3 34.31 -8.68 -10.46
C PRO A 3 34.13 -10.19 -10.27
N ASP A 4 33.45 -10.82 -11.23
CA ASP A 4 33.15 -12.26 -11.26
C ASP A 4 32.23 -12.77 -10.13
N SER A 5 31.48 -11.87 -9.49
CA SER A 5 30.50 -12.23 -8.46
C SER A 5 29.09 -12.42 -9.03
N VAL A 6 28.29 -13.23 -8.34
CA VAL A 6 26.87 -13.45 -8.69
C VAL A 6 25.98 -12.89 -7.59
N PHE A 7 25.06 -11.99 -7.97
CA PHE A 7 24.00 -11.51 -7.09
C PHE A 7 22.77 -12.43 -7.21
N THR A 8 22.56 -13.29 -6.22
CA THR A 8 21.50 -14.31 -6.29
C THR A 8 20.28 -13.93 -5.48
N VAL A 9 19.11 -14.02 -6.11
CA VAL A 9 17.79 -13.91 -5.47
C VAL A 9 17.03 -15.22 -5.60
N THR A 10 16.19 -15.52 -4.62
CA THR A 10 15.37 -16.75 -4.64
C THR A 10 14.15 -16.64 -5.56
N LYS A 11 13.59 -15.43 -5.70
CA LYS A 11 12.44 -15.16 -6.56
C LYS A 11 12.50 -13.75 -7.14
N PHE A 12 11.90 -13.57 -8.31
CA PHE A 12 11.90 -12.29 -9.02
C PHE A 12 11.05 -11.22 -8.32
N ASP A 13 9.94 -11.59 -7.67
CA ASP A 13 9.10 -10.67 -6.89
C ASP A 13 9.82 -10.06 -5.67
N ARG A 14 10.95 -10.65 -5.25
CA ARG A 14 11.79 -10.17 -4.15
C ARG A 14 12.95 -9.30 -4.62
N PHE A 15 13.15 -9.20 -5.94
CA PHE A 15 14.26 -8.47 -6.54
C PHE A 15 13.94 -6.98 -6.73
N ALA A 16 12.74 -6.66 -7.24
CA ALA A 16 12.33 -5.29 -7.53
C ALA A 16 10.82 -5.12 -7.40
N ARG A 17 10.36 -3.89 -7.15
CA ARG A 17 8.93 -3.55 -6.99
C ARG A 17 8.20 -3.37 -8.31
N ASN A 18 8.93 -3.11 -9.39
CA ASN A 18 8.41 -3.00 -10.75
C ASN A 18 9.51 -3.25 -11.78
N MET A 19 9.10 -3.34 -13.05
CA MET A 19 10.01 -3.64 -14.16
C MET A 19 11.04 -2.54 -14.43
N ALA A 20 10.70 -1.27 -14.19
CA ALA A 20 11.65 -0.18 -14.37
C ALA A 20 12.80 -0.26 -13.35
N GLU A 21 12.47 -0.50 -12.07
CA GLU A 21 13.44 -0.72 -11.01
C GLU A 21 14.30 -1.97 -11.28
N ALA A 22 13.68 -3.06 -11.75
CA ALA A 22 14.40 -4.28 -12.12
C ALA A 22 15.45 -4.02 -13.22
N ASN A 23 15.07 -3.35 -14.31
CA ASN A 23 15.99 -3.01 -15.39
C ASN A 23 17.14 -2.13 -14.90
N GLN A 24 16.86 -1.16 -14.03
CA GLN A 24 17.87 -0.27 -13.48
C GLN A 24 18.90 -1.04 -12.65
N ILE A 25 18.44 -1.93 -11.77
CA ILE A 25 19.33 -2.75 -10.93
C ILE A 25 20.14 -3.73 -11.77
N LEU A 26 19.52 -4.43 -12.73
CA LEU A 26 20.24 -5.38 -13.61
C LEU A 26 21.30 -4.68 -14.45
N THR A 27 21.04 -3.46 -14.90
CA THR A 27 22.02 -2.64 -15.63
C THR A 27 23.19 -2.24 -14.72
N ASP A 28 22.91 -1.74 -13.51
CA ASP A 28 23.97 -1.39 -12.55
C ASP A 28 24.82 -2.59 -12.12
N LEU A 29 24.23 -3.77 -11.95
CA LEU A 29 24.96 -5.01 -11.69
C LEU A 29 25.89 -5.37 -12.85
N SER A 30 25.37 -5.28 -14.08
CA SER A 30 26.12 -5.57 -15.31
C SER A 30 27.30 -4.62 -15.50
N ASP A 31 27.09 -3.32 -15.30
CA ASP A 31 28.13 -2.28 -15.38
C ASP A 31 29.27 -2.51 -14.36
N ARG A 32 28.98 -3.21 -13.27
CA ARG A 32 29.94 -3.60 -12.22
C ARG A 32 30.59 -4.97 -12.46
N GLY A 33 30.26 -5.66 -13.54
CA GLY A 33 30.71 -7.02 -13.82
C GLY A 33 30.12 -8.08 -12.90
N VAL A 34 28.92 -7.84 -12.36
CA VAL A 34 28.19 -8.77 -11.48
C VAL A 34 27.08 -9.46 -12.27
N LEU A 35 27.05 -10.79 -12.23
CA LEU A 35 26.01 -11.59 -12.88
C LEU A 35 24.76 -11.69 -11.99
N PHE A 36 23.61 -11.91 -12.61
CA PHE A 36 22.35 -12.06 -11.90
C PHE A 36 21.98 -13.53 -11.72
N GLY A 37 21.80 -13.97 -10.48
CA GLY A 37 21.30 -15.30 -10.14
C GLY A 37 19.81 -15.27 -9.79
N LEU A 38 19.02 -16.15 -10.39
CA LEU A 38 17.63 -16.39 -10.00
C LEU A 38 17.44 -17.87 -9.65
N GLY A 39 17.21 -18.15 -8.37
CA GLY A 39 17.17 -19.50 -7.85
C GLY A 39 18.53 -20.19 -8.02
N GLY A 40 18.57 -21.25 -8.84
CA GLY A 40 19.79 -21.98 -9.17
C GLY A 40 20.42 -21.61 -10.52
N SER A 41 19.85 -20.64 -11.24
CA SER A 41 20.29 -20.27 -12.59
C SER A 41 20.97 -18.91 -12.59
N VAL A 42 22.00 -18.74 -13.42
CA VAL A 42 22.76 -17.50 -13.57
C VAL A 42 22.55 -16.94 -14.97
N TYR A 43 22.37 -15.62 -15.05
CA TYR A 43 22.05 -14.88 -16.26
C TYR A 43 23.01 -13.69 -16.40
N ASP A 44 23.55 -13.54 -17.60
CA ASP A 44 24.30 -12.33 -17.98
C ASP A 44 23.32 -11.32 -18.60
N TRP A 45 23.36 -10.09 -18.11
CA TRP A 45 22.53 -8.99 -18.63
C TRP A 45 23.02 -8.44 -19.97
N ASN A 46 24.27 -8.71 -20.34
CA ASN A 46 24.85 -8.39 -21.65
C ASN A 46 24.54 -9.46 -22.70
N ASP A 47 24.16 -10.66 -22.29
CA ASP A 47 23.67 -11.70 -23.21
C ASP A 47 22.24 -11.33 -23.67
N PRO A 48 22.00 -11.17 -24.99
CA PRO A 48 20.67 -10.83 -25.51
C PRO A 48 19.58 -11.83 -25.09
N PHE A 49 19.93 -13.13 -24.97
CA PHE A 49 18.99 -14.16 -24.55
C PHE A 49 18.68 -14.07 -23.06
N GLY A 50 19.71 -13.95 -22.20
CA GLY A 50 19.57 -13.72 -20.77
C GLY A 50 18.72 -12.48 -20.45
N ARG A 51 18.98 -11.39 -21.16
CA ARG A 51 18.17 -10.16 -21.07
C ARG A 51 16.71 -10.41 -21.45
N LEU A 52 16.44 -11.00 -22.62
CA LEU A 52 15.07 -11.29 -23.07
C LEU A 52 14.31 -12.18 -22.07
N PHE A 53 14.98 -13.22 -21.56
CA PHE A 53 14.38 -14.15 -20.62
C PHE A 53 13.99 -13.47 -19.31
N LEU A 54 14.92 -12.71 -18.70
CA LEU A 54 14.65 -11.95 -17.48
C LEU A 54 13.53 -10.92 -17.67
N GLN A 55 13.51 -10.24 -18.82
CA GLN A 55 12.46 -9.28 -19.14
C GLN A 55 11.08 -9.95 -19.30
N THR A 56 11.04 -11.13 -19.91
CA THR A 56 9.80 -11.91 -20.07
C THR A 56 9.29 -12.39 -18.71
N LEU A 57 10.16 -12.90 -17.84
CA LEU A 57 9.79 -13.29 -16.48
C LEU A 57 9.21 -12.12 -15.68
N ALA A 58 9.82 -10.94 -15.81
CA ALA A 58 9.34 -9.74 -15.17
C ALA A 58 7.94 -9.35 -15.67
N MET A 59 7.71 -9.42 -16.98
CA MET A 59 6.41 -9.15 -17.60
C MET A 59 5.32 -10.10 -17.09
N VAL A 60 5.63 -11.41 -16.99
CA VAL A 60 4.69 -12.41 -16.45
C VAL A 60 4.37 -12.13 -14.98
N ALA A 61 5.38 -11.82 -14.16
CA ALA A 61 5.17 -11.48 -12.75
C ALA A 61 4.27 -10.25 -12.57
N GLU A 62 4.47 -9.20 -13.38
CA GLU A 62 3.63 -8.00 -13.38
C GLU A 62 2.19 -8.30 -13.82
N PHE A 63 2.01 -9.13 -14.85
CA PHE A 63 0.70 -9.56 -15.31
C PHE A 63 -0.08 -10.31 -14.23
N GLU A 64 0.54 -11.26 -13.52
CA GLU A 64 -0.09 -12.00 -12.43
C GLU A 64 -0.51 -11.10 -11.27
N ALA A 65 0.36 -10.16 -10.88
CA ALA A 65 0.04 -9.17 -9.85
C ALA A 65 -1.16 -8.30 -10.25
N ASN A 66 -1.19 -7.83 -11.50
CA ASN A 66 -2.28 -7.04 -12.04
C ASN A 66 -3.61 -7.82 -12.10
N LEU A 67 -3.59 -9.11 -12.46
CA LEU A 67 -4.77 -9.97 -12.39
C LEU A 67 -5.33 -10.09 -10.95
N GLY A 68 -4.45 -10.21 -9.95
CA GLY A 68 -4.86 -10.21 -8.54
C GLY A 68 -5.56 -8.91 -8.12
N HIS A 69 -5.03 -7.76 -8.57
CA HIS A 69 -5.66 -6.46 -8.34
C HIS A 69 -7.01 -6.31 -9.05
N LEU A 70 -7.14 -6.79 -10.29
CA LEU A 70 -8.40 -6.77 -11.03
C LEU A 70 -9.50 -7.54 -10.30
N ARG A 71 -9.21 -8.78 -9.88
CA ARG A 71 -10.17 -9.60 -9.10
C ARG A 71 -10.57 -8.94 -7.78
N THR A 72 -9.62 -8.30 -7.10
CA THR A 72 -9.89 -7.57 -5.86
C THR A 72 -10.81 -6.38 -6.12
N ARG A 73 -10.56 -5.61 -7.19
CA ARG A 73 -11.41 -4.48 -7.59
C ARG A 73 -12.83 -4.92 -7.93
N GLU A 74 -12.98 -6.02 -8.66
CA GLU A 74 -14.28 -6.61 -8.98
C GLU A 74 -15.03 -7.06 -7.72
N GLY A 75 -14.35 -7.78 -6.83
CA GLY A 75 -14.91 -8.19 -5.53
C GLY A 75 -15.31 -7.00 -4.66
N MET A 76 -14.49 -5.94 -4.63
CA MET A 76 -14.82 -4.70 -3.94
C MET A 76 -16.01 -3.98 -4.59
N ALA A 77 -16.12 -3.95 -5.92
CA ALA A 77 -17.26 -3.35 -6.60
C ALA A 77 -18.57 -4.08 -6.25
N LEU A 78 -18.56 -5.41 -6.23
CA LEU A 78 -19.71 -6.21 -5.80
C LEU A 78 -20.06 -5.98 -4.33
N ALA A 79 -19.06 -5.95 -3.44
CA ALA A 79 -19.27 -5.70 -2.02
C ALA A 79 -19.78 -4.27 -1.74
N ARG A 80 -19.37 -3.27 -2.54
CA ARG A 80 -19.93 -1.90 -2.51
C ARG A 80 -21.40 -1.90 -2.92
N ARG A 81 -21.75 -2.55 -4.04
CA ARG A 81 -23.14 -2.65 -4.52
C ARG A 81 -24.05 -3.33 -3.49
N ASN A 82 -23.53 -4.32 -2.78
CA ASN A 82 -24.24 -5.04 -1.72
C ASN A 82 -24.20 -4.34 -0.34
N GLY A 83 -23.66 -3.12 -0.25
CA GLY A 83 -23.59 -2.35 1.00
C GLY A 83 -22.67 -2.94 2.09
N LYS A 84 -21.85 -3.95 1.77
CA LYS A 84 -21.00 -4.67 2.74
C LYS A 84 -19.72 -3.92 3.08
N LEU A 85 -19.24 -3.05 2.17
CA LEU A 85 -18.05 -2.23 2.43
C LEU A 85 -18.43 -0.98 3.24
N LYS A 86 -18.43 -1.15 4.56
CA LYS A 86 -18.48 -0.03 5.49
C LYS A 86 -17.04 0.42 5.71
N GLY A 87 -16.71 1.65 5.29
CA GLY A 87 -15.40 2.23 5.54
C GLY A 87 -15.06 2.32 7.04
N LYS A 88 -13.98 3.03 7.38
CA LYS A 88 -13.58 3.17 8.79
C LYS A 88 -14.73 3.70 9.64
N GLN A 89 -15.18 2.88 10.59
CA GLN A 89 -16.25 3.28 11.50
C GLN A 89 -15.81 4.48 12.36
N PRO A 90 -16.73 5.38 12.71
CA PRO A 90 -16.43 6.45 13.66
C PRO A 90 -15.91 5.88 14.98
N LYS A 91 -14.87 6.50 15.56
CA LYS A 91 -14.24 6.03 16.81
C LYS A 91 -15.16 6.07 18.03
N LEU A 92 -16.11 6.99 18.02
CA LEU A 92 -17.05 7.19 19.12
C LEU A 92 -18.47 6.87 18.66
N PRO A 93 -19.32 6.29 19.52
CA PRO A 93 -20.73 6.05 19.20
C PRO A 93 -21.51 7.37 19.10
N GLU A 94 -22.68 7.34 18.46
CA GLU A 94 -23.48 8.56 18.22
C GLU A 94 -23.86 9.33 19.50
N PRO A 95 -24.24 8.68 20.63
CA PRO A 95 -24.52 9.41 21.88
C PRO A 95 -23.33 10.25 22.38
N ALA A 96 -22.11 9.71 22.28
CA ALA A 96 -20.90 10.43 22.66
C ALA A 96 -20.65 11.62 21.73
N ARG A 97 -20.85 11.46 20.41
CA ARG A 97 -20.74 12.56 19.44
C ARG A 97 -21.74 13.68 19.70
N ARG A 98 -22.99 13.33 20.05
CA ARG A 98 -24.01 14.32 20.43
C ARG A 98 -23.63 15.08 21.70
N SER A 99 -23.11 14.39 22.72
CA SER A 99 -22.61 15.01 23.95
C SER A 99 -21.49 16.02 23.65
N ILE A 100 -20.51 15.63 22.82
CA ILE A 100 -19.40 16.49 22.38
C ILE A 100 -19.92 17.76 21.69
N ARG A 101 -20.85 17.61 20.73
CA ARG A 101 -21.41 18.76 20.00
C ARG A 101 -22.14 19.72 20.93
N ARG A 102 -22.95 19.19 21.86
CA ARG A 102 -23.72 19.97 22.82
C ARG A 102 -22.80 20.77 23.75
N ARG A 103 -21.87 20.11 24.43
CA ARG A 103 -20.96 20.73 25.42
C ARG A 103 -20.05 21.78 24.80
N TYR A 104 -19.63 21.57 23.55
CA TYR A 104 -18.86 22.58 22.80
C TYR A 104 -19.72 23.80 22.44
N ALA A 105 -20.97 23.60 21.99
CA ALA A 105 -21.88 24.69 21.64
C ALA A 105 -22.29 25.54 22.86
N GLU A 106 -22.39 24.92 24.04
CA GLU A 106 -22.66 25.58 25.33
C GLU A 106 -21.42 26.32 25.89
N GLY A 107 -20.24 26.17 25.27
CA GLY A 107 -18.99 26.79 25.73
C GLY A 107 -18.42 26.20 27.03
N GLU A 108 -18.93 25.04 27.47
CA GLU A 108 -18.56 24.43 28.75
C GLU A 108 -17.11 23.90 28.77
N VAL A 109 -16.57 23.50 27.61
CA VAL A 109 -15.33 22.70 27.55
C VAL A 109 -14.55 23.00 26.27
N SER A 110 -13.21 23.03 26.37
CA SER A 110 -12.34 23.21 25.21
C SER A 110 -12.22 21.94 24.34
N LEU A 111 -11.82 22.11 23.08
CA LEU A 111 -11.47 21.02 22.17
C LEU A 111 -10.39 20.07 22.74
N ALA A 112 -9.46 20.61 23.53
CA ALA A 112 -8.37 19.83 24.11
C ALA A 112 -8.86 18.95 25.27
N ASP A 113 -9.75 19.48 26.11
CA ASP A 113 -10.29 18.74 27.25
C ASP A 113 -11.20 17.61 26.78
N LEU A 114 -12.05 17.87 25.78
CA LEU A 114 -12.89 16.84 25.14
C LEU A 114 -12.03 15.73 24.49
N ALA A 115 -10.89 16.07 23.90
CA ALA A 115 -9.98 15.09 23.31
C ALA A 115 -9.40 14.16 24.38
N THR A 116 -9.00 14.73 25.52
CA THR A 116 -8.50 13.97 26.67
C THR A 116 -9.59 13.11 27.30
N GLU A 117 -10.77 13.68 27.56
CA GLU A 117 -11.91 13.00 28.19
C GLU A 117 -12.35 11.78 27.39
N TYR A 118 -12.51 11.93 26.07
CA TYR A 118 -12.93 10.83 25.20
C TYR A 118 -11.77 9.97 24.68
N SER A 119 -10.53 10.23 25.13
CA SER A 119 -9.32 9.49 24.71
C SER A 119 -9.16 9.39 23.19
N VAL A 120 -9.41 10.50 22.48
CA VAL A 120 -9.27 10.59 21.02
C VAL A 120 -8.43 11.81 20.64
N GLY A 121 -7.81 11.77 19.46
CA GLY A 121 -7.06 12.93 18.97
C GLY A 121 -7.96 14.15 18.72
N ARG A 122 -7.40 15.36 18.89
CA ARG A 122 -8.09 16.65 18.63
C ARG A 122 -8.76 16.71 17.26
N SER A 123 -8.13 16.12 16.23
CA SER A 123 -8.71 16.02 14.88
C SER A 123 -10.02 15.23 14.83
N THR A 124 -10.21 14.24 15.72
CA THR A 124 -11.46 13.49 15.83
C THR A 124 -12.56 14.35 16.44
N ILE A 125 -12.27 15.09 17.51
CA ILE A 125 -13.22 16.03 18.12
C ILE A 125 -13.59 17.14 17.13
N HIS A 126 -12.58 17.75 16.48
CA HIS A 126 -12.80 18.79 15.47
C HIS A 126 -13.70 18.31 14.34
N ARG A 127 -13.49 17.09 13.83
CA ARG A 127 -14.34 16.49 12.79
C ARG A 127 -15.76 16.16 13.29
N ILE A 128 -15.93 15.82 14.57
CA ILE A 128 -17.27 15.61 15.14
C ILE A 128 -18.06 16.92 15.19
N ILE A 129 -17.39 18.03 15.52
CA ILE A 129 -18.00 19.37 15.66
C ILE A 129 -18.28 20.01 14.30
N HIS A 130 -17.26 20.09 13.43
CA HIS A 130 -17.31 20.86 12.18
C HIS A 130 -17.49 20.00 10.92
N GLY A 131 -17.39 18.66 11.06
CA GLY A 131 -17.61 17.77 9.93
C GLY A 131 -19.08 17.66 9.57
N PRO A 132 -19.40 17.25 8.32
CA PRO A 132 -20.77 17.00 7.92
C PRO A 132 -21.43 15.98 8.87
N PRO A 133 -22.76 16.05 9.07
CA PRO A 133 -23.47 15.08 9.89
C PRO A 133 -23.07 13.67 9.45
N THR A 134 -22.50 12.89 10.38
CA THR A 134 -22.31 11.47 10.15
C THR A 134 -23.69 10.85 10.12
N GLU A 135 -24.27 10.68 8.94
CA GLU A 135 -25.52 9.96 8.77
C GLU A 135 -25.40 8.60 9.48
N PRO A 136 -26.34 8.26 10.39
CA PRO A 136 -26.49 6.87 10.78
C PRO A 136 -26.84 6.07 9.52
N ARG A 137 -25.95 5.17 9.10
CA ARG A 137 -26.11 4.31 7.91
C ARG A 137 -26.22 2.84 8.29
#